data_AF-A0A9L0TBE0-F1
#
_entry.id   AF-A0A9L0TBE0-F1
#
_cell.length_a   1.000
_cell.length_b   1.000
_cell.length_c   1.000
_cell.angle_alpha   90.00
_cell.angle_beta   90.00
_cell.angle_gamma   90.00
#
_symmetry.space_group_name_H-M   'P 1'
#
loop_
_entity.id
_entity.type
_entity.pdbx_description
1 polymer ?
#
loop_
_entity_poly.entity_id
_entity_poly.type
_entity_poly.pdbx_seq_one_letter_code
_entity_poly.pdbx_strand_id
1 'polypeptide(L)'
;MVPWQSLDPDWVLADAFYQQGYSWAGFIVAACAICAINTVLLSSLFYLQQIISAMAADGLFFQVFAHLYCRTKAPVVSILVFGILMLFLVLLLDLEALVHFHSIGVLFAHSFMAISVIVLRFQKPSTSSSQDQEQALTPEPGQLRSALRPYLSFLGGCRPGAAVAWALGVLVASAITLDCVLAFGDSALNLPTWGYTLLLLLSSITFLLSLLVLGAYQQEKQQDTFQVPLVPLTPALSILLNIFLMLHLSYLTWLRFSIWLLIGLVVYFGYGIRHSKES
;
A
#
# COMPACT_ATOMS: atom_id res chain seq x y z
N MET A 1 -1.93 -31.58 -21.74
CA MET A 1 -2.53 -30.47 -20.97
C MET A 1 -3.49 -31.11 -19.99
N VAL A 2 -3.22 -31.01 -18.68
CA VAL A 2 -3.97 -31.71 -17.63
C VAL A 2 -5.21 -30.86 -17.26
N PRO A 3 -6.42 -31.46 -17.15
CA PRO A 3 -7.62 -30.72 -16.77
C PRO A 3 -7.55 -30.22 -15.31
N TRP A 4 -8.01 -28.99 -15.05
CA TRP A 4 -7.87 -28.35 -13.72
C TRP A 4 -8.64 -29.04 -12.61
N GLN A 5 -9.62 -29.89 -12.94
CA GLN A 5 -10.47 -30.60 -11.98
C GLN A 5 -9.77 -31.82 -11.36
N SER A 6 -8.70 -32.33 -11.99
CA SER A 6 -7.98 -33.52 -11.54
C SER A 6 -6.65 -33.19 -10.84
N LEU A 7 -6.40 -31.92 -10.51
CA LEU A 7 -5.17 -31.48 -9.88
C LEU A 7 -5.39 -31.29 -8.38
N ASP A 8 -4.49 -31.86 -7.59
CA ASP A 8 -4.50 -31.66 -6.14
C ASP A 8 -4.16 -30.21 -5.77
N PRO A 9 -4.97 -29.51 -4.95
CA PRO A 9 -4.83 -28.07 -4.68
C PRO A 9 -3.54 -27.72 -3.93
N ASP A 10 -3.00 -28.63 -3.12
CA ASP A 10 -1.83 -28.37 -2.28
C ASP A 10 -0.50 -28.44 -3.06
N TRP A 11 -0.48 -29.14 -4.20
CA TRP A 11 0.74 -29.39 -4.98
C TRP A 11 0.49 -29.46 -6.50
N VAL A 12 -0.48 -28.67 -6.99
CA VAL A 12 -0.97 -28.60 -8.40
C VAL A 12 0.15 -28.71 -9.44
N LEU A 13 1.21 -27.92 -9.28
CA LEU A 13 2.31 -27.85 -10.25
C LEU A 13 3.09 -29.15 -10.34
N ALA A 14 3.40 -29.78 -9.21
CA ALA A 14 4.12 -31.04 -9.20
C ALA A 14 3.20 -32.17 -9.70
N ASP A 15 1.93 -32.20 -9.30
CA ASP A 15 0.94 -33.19 -9.74
C ASP A 15 0.75 -33.19 -11.26
N ALA A 16 0.68 -32.02 -11.87
CA ALA A 16 0.61 -31.88 -13.32
C ALA A 16 1.79 -32.54 -14.06
N PHE A 17 3.00 -32.50 -13.50
CA PHE A 17 4.17 -33.17 -14.09
C PHE A 17 4.18 -34.68 -13.85
N TYR A 18 3.68 -35.15 -12.71
CA TYR A 18 3.56 -36.59 -12.44
C TYR A 18 2.52 -37.26 -13.34
N GLN A 19 1.35 -36.64 -13.54
CA GLN A 19 0.31 -37.16 -14.43
C GLN A 19 0.77 -37.28 -15.89
N GLN A 20 1.73 -36.44 -16.32
CA GLN A 20 2.31 -36.47 -17.65
C GLN A 20 3.50 -37.47 -17.77
N GLY A 21 3.86 -38.17 -16.68
CA GLY A 21 4.96 -39.15 -16.65
C GLY A 21 6.35 -38.57 -16.41
N TYR A 22 6.47 -37.27 -16.13
CA TYR A 22 7.75 -36.58 -15.86
C TYR A 22 8.04 -36.47 -14.36
N SER A 23 8.26 -37.62 -13.71
CA SER A 23 8.51 -37.68 -12.26
C SER A 23 9.73 -36.88 -11.79
N TRP A 24 10.80 -36.82 -12.61
CA TRP A 24 12.01 -36.05 -12.31
C TRP A 24 11.73 -34.54 -12.21
N ALA A 25 10.84 -34.00 -13.05
CA ALA A 25 10.48 -32.60 -13.05
C ALA A 25 9.66 -32.23 -11.80
N GLY A 26 8.77 -33.13 -11.36
CA GLY A 26 8.01 -32.97 -10.11
C GLY A 26 8.91 -32.80 -8.88
N PHE A 27 9.97 -33.60 -8.76
CA PHE A 27 10.95 -33.47 -7.67
C PHE A 27 11.69 -32.13 -7.69
N ILE A 28 12.10 -31.65 -8.87
CA ILE A 28 12.77 -30.35 -9.01
C ILE A 28 11.84 -29.22 -8.58
N VAL A 29 10.58 -29.24 -9.03
CA VAL A 29 9.57 -28.24 -8.67
C VAL A 29 9.32 -28.23 -7.16
N ALA A 30 9.17 -29.39 -6.53
CA ALA A 30 8.98 -29.50 -5.09
C ALA A 30 10.20 -28.95 -4.31
N ALA A 31 11.42 -29.29 -4.73
CA ALA A 31 12.65 -28.77 -4.11
C ALA A 31 12.76 -27.24 -4.27
N CYS A 32 12.42 -26.71 -5.45
CA CYS A 32 12.36 -25.27 -5.68
C CYS A 32 11.32 -24.58 -4.80
N ALA A 33 10.13 -25.17 -4.63
CA ALA A 33 9.08 -24.62 -3.78
C ALA A 33 9.52 -24.56 -2.31
N ILE A 34 10.09 -25.65 -1.77
CA ILE A 34 10.62 -25.68 -0.39
C ILE A 34 11.74 -24.64 -0.23
N CYS A 35 12.69 -24.58 -1.17
CA CYS A 35 13.79 -23.62 -1.12
C CYS A 35 13.29 -22.16 -1.18
N ALA A 36 12.33 -21.87 -2.06
CA ALA A 36 11.74 -20.54 -2.22
C ALA A 36 10.98 -20.11 -0.96
N ILE A 37 10.14 -20.99 -0.39
CA ILE A 37 9.39 -20.69 0.84
C ILE A 37 10.33 -20.39 2.00
N ASN A 38 11.36 -21.21 2.20
CA ASN A 38 12.36 -20.98 3.26
C ASN A 38 13.12 -19.67 3.04
N THR A 39 13.49 -19.36 1.80
CA THR A 39 14.20 -18.12 1.46
C THR A 39 13.34 -16.88 1.73
N VAL A 40 12.06 -16.90 1.32
CA VAL A 40 11.11 -15.79 1.56
C VAL A 40 10.81 -15.63 3.05
N LEU A 41 10.67 -16.73 3.79
CA LEU A 41 10.48 -16.71 5.24
C LEU A 41 11.66 -16.04 5.94
N LEU A 42 12.89 -16.44 5.60
CA LEU A 42 14.09 -15.87 6.20
C LEU A 42 14.24 -14.38 5.85
N SER A 43 14.02 -14.04 4.59
CA SER A 43 14.05 -12.67 4.08
C SER A 43 13.08 -11.76 4.83
N SER A 44 11.81 -12.17 4.94
CA SER A 44 10.77 -11.40 5.64
C SER A 44 11.04 -11.24 7.14
N LEU A 45 11.57 -12.28 7.79
CA LEU A 45 12.02 -12.19 9.19
C LEU A 45 13.12 -11.15 9.33
N PHE A 46 14.17 -11.20 8.49
CA PHE A 46 15.27 -10.23 8.57
C PHE A 46 14.82 -8.79 8.31
N TYR A 47 13.97 -8.57 7.30
CA TYR A 47 13.41 -7.24 7.02
C TYR A 47 12.63 -6.69 8.21
N LEU A 48 11.75 -7.50 8.81
CA LEU A 48 10.96 -7.09 9.97
C LEU A 48 11.85 -6.64 11.14
N GLN A 49 12.90 -7.40 11.44
CA GLN A 49 13.79 -7.07 12.57
C GLN A 49 14.59 -5.79 12.34
N GLN A 50 15.00 -5.52 11.10
CA GLN A 50 15.70 -4.29 10.76
C GLN A 50 14.79 -3.06 10.90
N ILE A 51 13.55 -3.15 10.43
CA ILE A 51 12.57 -2.06 10.57
C ILE A 51 12.32 -1.76 12.05
N ILE A 52 12.12 -2.79 12.88
CA ILE A 52 11.87 -2.62 14.32
C ILE A 52 13.08 -1.99 15.03
N SER A 53 14.30 -2.41 14.69
CA SER A 53 15.52 -1.83 15.26
C SER A 53 15.72 -0.38 14.83
N ALA A 54 15.38 -0.03 13.59
CA ALA A 54 15.45 1.35 13.10
C ALA A 54 14.41 2.22 13.83
N MET A 55 13.15 1.78 13.90
CA MET A 55 12.09 2.49 14.65
C MET A 55 12.40 2.63 16.14
N ALA A 56 13.08 1.64 16.75
CA ALA A 56 13.53 1.72 18.13
C ALA A 56 14.70 2.69 18.32
N ALA A 57 15.60 2.80 17.33
CA ALA A 57 16.69 3.77 17.34
C ALA A 57 16.17 5.21 17.24
N ASP A 58 15.11 5.42 16.46
CA ASP A 58 14.40 6.71 16.32
C ASP A 58 13.56 7.06 17.57
N GLY A 59 13.55 6.23 18.62
CA GLY A 59 12.79 6.46 19.86
C GLY A 59 11.28 6.22 19.73
N LEU A 60 10.84 5.76 18.56
CA LEU A 60 9.45 5.49 18.20
C LEU A 60 8.92 4.17 18.81
N PHE A 61 9.84 3.26 19.14
CA PHE A 61 9.55 1.94 19.71
C PHE A 61 10.42 1.65 20.94
N PHE A 62 10.12 0.57 21.68
CA PHE A 62 10.84 0.25 22.91
C PHE A 62 12.35 0.19 22.70
N GLN A 63 13.11 0.99 23.47
CA GLN A 63 14.55 1.18 23.24
C GLN A 63 15.37 -0.11 23.44
N VAL A 64 14.79 -1.12 24.11
CA VAL A 64 15.36 -2.46 24.27
C VAL A 64 15.69 -3.11 22.91
N PHE A 65 14.89 -2.84 21.87
CA PHE A 65 15.07 -3.41 20.53
C PHE A 65 16.13 -2.68 19.69
N ALA A 66 16.59 -1.50 20.12
CA ALA A 66 17.68 -0.76 19.47
C ALA A 66 19.07 -1.34 19.82
N HIS A 67 19.14 -2.31 20.74
CA HIS A 67 20.42 -2.86 21.18
C HIS A 67 21.01 -3.79 20.12
N LEU A 68 21.97 -3.25 19.35
CA LEU A 68 22.72 -3.99 18.34
C LEU A 68 23.93 -4.67 18.98
N TYR A 69 24.11 -5.97 18.71
CA TYR A 69 25.30 -6.68 19.17
C TYR A 69 26.54 -6.24 18.37
N CYS A 70 27.59 -5.76 19.06
CA CYS A 70 28.76 -5.13 18.43
C CYS A 70 29.47 -5.99 17.37
N ARG A 71 29.39 -7.33 17.48
CA ARG A 71 30.12 -8.24 16.59
C ARG A 71 29.37 -8.64 15.32
N THR A 72 28.05 -8.80 15.41
CA THR A 72 27.20 -9.27 14.30
C THR A 72 26.40 -8.15 13.65
N LYS A 73 26.36 -6.94 14.26
CA LYS A 73 25.53 -5.79 13.84
C LYS A 73 24.06 -6.17 13.58
N ALA A 74 23.59 -7.27 14.17
CA ALA A 74 22.25 -7.80 14.01
C ALA A 74 21.45 -7.60 15.29
N PRO A 75 20.15 -7.22 15.20
CA PRO A 75 19.27 -7.04 16.34
C PRO A 75 18.79 -8.42 16.87
N VAL A 76 19.68 -9.14 17.55
CA VAL A 76 19.43 -10.52 18.04
C VAL A 76 18.24 -10.58 19.01
N VAL A 77 18.08 -9.58 19.88
CA VAL A 77 16.97 -9.52 20.85
C VAL A 77 15.63 -9.45 20.12
N SER A 78 15.53 -8.62 19.08
CA SER A 78 14.32 -8.52 18.26
C SER A 78 14.04 -9.85 17.55
N ILE A 79 15.05 -10.46 16.91
CA ILE A 79 14.91 -11.77 16.26
C ILE A 79 14.32 -12.81 17.21
N LEU A 80 14.87 -12.92 18.42
CA LEU A 80 14.43 -13.91 19.41
C LEU A 80 12.99 -13.64 19.89
N VAL A 81 12.69 -12.39 20.28
CA VAL A 81 11.37 -12.02 20.83
C VAL A 81 10.27 -12.16 19.78
N PHE A 82 10.48 -11.62 18.58
CA PHE A 82 9.49 -11.72 17.51
C PHE A 82 9.40 -13.13 16.92
N GLY A 83 10.49 -13.90 16.92
CA GLY A 83 10.46 -15.31 16.53
C GLY A 83 9.61 -16.17 17.47
N ILE A 84 9.78 -16.01 18.78
CA ILE A 84 8.95 -16.70 19.79
C ILE A 84 7.49 -16.25 19.68
N LEU A 85 7.24 -14.94 19.51
CA LEU A 85 5.90 -14.40 19.34
C LEU A 85 5.22 -14.97 18.08
N MET A 86 5.93 -15.05 16.96
CA MET A 86 5.43 -15.63 15.71
C MET A 86 5.11 -17.12 15.88
N LEU A 87 5.99 -17.88 16.54
CA LEU A 87 5.75 -19.31 16.83
C LEU A 87 4.48 -19.50 17.66
N PHE A 88 4.31 -18.67 18.70
CA PHE A 88 3.12 -18.68 19.53
C PHE A 88 1.86 -18.31 18.74
N LEU A 89 1.95 -17.31 17.87
CA LEU A 89 0.83 -16.85 17.06
C LEU A 89 0.39 -17.90 16.03
N VAL A 90 1.34 -18.59 15.38
CA VAL A 90 1.07 -19.70 14.45
C VAL A 90 0.43 -20.90 15.16
N LEU A 91 0.77 -21.14 16.43
CA LEU A 91 0.14 -22.20 17.23
C LEU A 91 -1.32 -21.88 17.59
N LEU A 92 -1.65 -20.59 17.73
CA LEU A 92 -2.91 -20.13 18.29
C LEU A 92 -3.93 -19.67 17.23
N LEU A 93 -3.45 -19.25 16.05
CA LEU A 93 -4.29 -18.79 14.95
C LEU A 93 -4.38 -19.82 13.82
N ASP A 94 -5.57 -19.92 13.26
CA ASP A 94 -5.82 -20.70 12.05
C ASP A 94 -5.23 -20.01 10.81
N LEU A 95 -4.82 -20.81 9.82
CA LEU A 95 -4.19 -20.33 8.59
C LEU A 95 -5.10 -19.37 7.82
N GLU A 96 -6.39 -19.70 7.74
CA GLU A 96 -7.39 -18.87 7.04
C GLU A 96 -7.49 -17.48 7.68
N ALA A 97 -7.58 -17.42 9.01
CA ALA A 97 -7.61 -16.16 9.74
C ALA A 97 -6.33 -15.34 9.49
N LEU A 98 -5.16 -15.98 9.51
CA LEU A 98 -3.88 -15.32 9.29
C LEU A 98 -3.75 -14.75 7.87
N VAL A 99 -4.19 -15.48 6.85
CA VAL A 99 -4.21 -15.02 5.46
C VAL A 99 -5.11 -13.80 5.31
N HIS A 100 -6.32 -13.83 5.88
CA HIS A 100 -7.21 -12.67 5.83
C HIS A 100 -6.62 -11.42 6.50
N PHE A 101 -5.94 -11.57 7.64
CA PHE A 101 -5.24 -10.48 8.30
C PHE A 101 -4.05 -9.95 7.51
N HIS A 102 -3.26 -10.85 6.90
CA HIS A 102 -2.14 -10.45 6.06
C HIS A 102 -2.63 -9.69 4.82
N SER A 103 -3.62 -10.22 4.11
CA SER A 103 -4.16 -9.62 2.89
C SER A 103 -4.74 -8.22 3.13
N ILE A 104 -5.56 -8.03 4.17
CA ILE A 104 -6.12 -6.70 4.47
C ILE A 104 -5.01 -5.69 4.82
N GLY A 105 -4.00 -6.12 5.58
CA GLY A 105 -2.85 -5.28 5.93
C GLY A 105 -2.03 -4.86 4.70
N VAL A 106 -1.78 -5.78 3.78
CA VAL A 106 -1.06 -5.50 2.52
C VAL A 106 -1.85 -4.56 1.62
N LEU A 107 -3.17 -4.75 1.48
CA LEU A 107 -4.03 -3.84 0.72
C LEU A 107 -4.01 -2.42 1.32
N PHE A 108 -4.04 -2.31 2.65
CA PHE A 108 -4.00 -1.03 3.34
C PHE A 108 -2.66 -0.33 3.13
N ALA A 109 -1.55 -1.06 3.29
CA ALA A 109 -0.21 -0.53 3.05
C ALA A 109 -0.04 -0.05 1.61
N HIS A 110 -0.49 -0.82 0.61
CA HIS A 110 -0.41 -0.39 -0.80
C HIS A 110 -1.26 0.86 -1.08
N SER A 111 -2.43 0.98 -0.45
CA SER A 111 -3.27 2.17 -0.57
C SER A 111 -2.57 3.40 0.02
N PHE A 112 -1.99 3.26 1.21
CA PHE A 112 -1.21 4.33 1.84
C PHE A 112 0.03 4.70 1.01
N MET A 113 0.76 3.72 0.48
CA MET A 113 1.90 3.94 -0.40
C MET A 113 1.50 4.68 -1.68
N ALA A 114 0.40 4.28 -2.32
CA ALA A 114 -0.10 4.95 -3.52
C ALA A 114 -0.47 6.41 -3.25
N ILE A 115 -1.15 6.68 -2.12
CA ILE A 115 -1.47 8.04 -1.67
C ILE A 115 -0.17 8.82 -1.38
N SER A 116 0.77 8.23 -0.63
CA SER A 116 2.05 8.85 -0.26
C SER A 116 2.88 9.23 -1.48
N VAL A 117 2.99 8.34 -2.48
CA VAL A 117 3.68 8.64 -3.75
C VAL A 117 3.00 9.78 -4.50
N ILE A 118 1.67 9.86 -4.49
CA ILE A 118 0.97 10.99 -5.09
C ILE A 118 1.27 12.28 -4.31
N VAL A 119 1.15 12.28 -2.98
CA VAL A 119 1.44 13.45 -2.13
C VAL A 119 2.87 13.95 -2.33
N LEU A 120 3.86 13.05 -2.30
CA LEU A 120 5.28 13.38 -2.46
C LEU A 120 5.59 13.97 -3.84
N ARG A 121 4.84 13.59 -4.89
CA ARG A 121 5.01 14.15 -6.24
C ARG A 121 4.49 15.57 -6.40
N PHE A 122 3.64 16.04 -5.47
CA PHE A 122 3.00 17.35 -5.52
C PHE A 122 3.43 18.30 -4.40
N GLN A 123 4.13 17.81 -3.37
CA GLN A 123 4.82 18.66 -2.41
C GLN A 123 6.13 19.18 -3.00
N LYS A 124 6.32 20.50 -3.00
CA LYS A 124 7.61 21.13 -3.31
C LYS A 124 8.63 20.64 -2.27
N PRO A 125 9.86 20.27 -2.63
CA PRO A 125 10.85 19.84 -1.65
C PRO A 125 11.04 20.95 -0.60
N SER A 126 10.71 20.66 0.66
CA SER A 126 11.07 21.52 1.77
C SER A 126 12.59 21.45 1.94
N THR A 127 13.24 22.58 1.67
CA THR A 127 14.68 22.79 1.73
C THR A 127 15.32 22.27 3.02
N SER A 128 16.27 21.34 2.91
CA SER A 128 17.38 21.20 3.86
C SER A 128 18.61 20.58 3.16
N SER A 129 19.74 21.30 3.30
CA SER A 129 21.14 21.03 2.93
C SER A 129 21.59 21.13 1.45
N SER A 130 21.99 22.35 1.10
CA SER A 130 23.21 22.79 0.37
C SER A 130 23.75 21.98 -0.82
N GLN A 131 23.62 22.53 -2.03
CA GLN A 131 24.74 22.95 -2.89
C GLN A 131 24.23 23.75 -4.11
N ASP A 132 24.94 24.84 -4.40
CA ASP A 132 24.60 25.92 -5.35
C ASP A 132 24.79 25.59 -6.84
N GLN A 133 24.10 26.39 -7.66
CA GLN A 133 24.38 26.82 -9.05
C GLN A 133 24.12 25.85 -10.22
N GLU A 134 23.04 26.09 -10.97
CA GLU A 134 23.08 26.83 -12.26
C GLU A 134 21.64 27.21 -12.69
N GLN A 135 21.35 28.51 -12.81
CA GLN A 135 20.10 29.04 -13.35
C GLN A 135 20.13 29.00 -14.89
N ALA A 136 19.17 28.32 -15.54
CA ALA A 136 18.69 28.71 -16.87
C ALA A 136 17.31 28.08 -17.20
N LEU A 137 16.27 28.92 -17.20
CA LEU A 137 15.01 28.78 -17.94
C LEU A 137 14.20 27.47 -17.77
N THR A 138 13.76 27.15 -16.55
CA THR A 138 12.70 26.14 -16.35
C THR A 138 11.55 26.72 -15.53
N PRO A 139 10.28 26.51 -15.94
CA PRO A 139 9.12 27.06 -15.23
C PRO A 139 8.98 26.43 -13.84
N GLU A 140 8.61 27.27 -12.88
CA GLU A 140 8.38 26.95 -11.45
C GLU A 140 7.62 25.62 -11.23
N PRO A 141 8.15 24.71 -10.38
CA PRO A 141 7.42 23.52 -9.99
C PRO A 141 6.16 23.88 -9.19
N GLY A 142 5.02 23.32 -9.60
CA GLY A 142 3.70 23.57 -9.00
C GLY A 142 2.80 24.58 -9.74
N GLN A 143 3.22 25.12 -10.90
CA GLN A 143 2.34 25.96 -11.73
C GLN A 143 1.49 25.14 -12.71
N LEU A 144 0.23 25.56 -12.82
CA LEU A 144 -0.76 25.01 -13.75
C LEU A 144 -0.31 25.22 -15.21
N ARG A 145 -0.36 24.19 -16.05
CA ARG A 145 -0.03 24.29 -17.49
C ARG A 145 -0.81 25.47 -18.10
N SER A 146 -0.11 26.42 -18.72
CA SER A 146 -0.68 27.69 -19.22
C SER A 146 -1.91 27.51 -20.13
N ALA A 147 -2.08 26.34 -20.75
CA ALA A 147 -3.20 25.99 -21.61
C ALA A 147 -4.53 25.71 -20.86
N LEU A 148 -4.49 25.32 -19.57
CA LEU A 148 -5.70 25.01 -18.77
C LEU A 148 -6.05 26.09 -17.74
N ARG A 149 -5.28 27.18 -17.68
CA ARG A 149 -5.53 28.35 -16.83
C ARG A 149 -6.95 28.94 -16.94
N PRO A 150 -7.63 28.98 -18.11
CA PRO A 150 -9.00 29.51 -18.18
C PRO A 150 -10.06 28.57 -17.56
N TYR A 151 -9.86 27.24 -17.61
CA TYR A 151 -10.83 26.26 -17.11
C TYR A 151 -10.74 26.04 -15.58
N LEU A 152 -9.54 26.20 -15.01
CA LEU A 152 -9.28 26.03 -13.58
C LEU A 152 -9.21 27.36 -12.81
N SER A 153 -9.81 28.41 -13.36
CA SER A 153 -9.87 29.75 -12.73
C SER A 153 -10.50 29.74 -11.34
N PHE A 154 -11.40 28.78 -11.05
CA PHE A 154 -12.00 28.58 -9.73
C PHE A 154 -10.99 28.09 -8.66
N LEU A 155 -9.91 27.41 -9.06
CA LEU A 155 -8.85 26.94 -8.14
C LEU A 155 -7.79 28.03 -7.84
N GLY A 156 -7.90 29.22 -8.44
CA GLY A 156 -6.91 30.31 -8.33
C GLY A 156 -6.76 30.92 -6.93
N GLY A 157 -7.68 30.63 -5.99
CA GLY A 157 -7.61 31.10 -4.60
C GLY A 157 -6.82 30.21 -3.64
N CYS A 158 -6.50 28.96 -4.02
CA CYS A 158 -5.80 28.02 -3.14
C CYS A 158 -4.29 27.97 -3.44
N ARG A 159 -3.46 27.87 -2.39
CA ARG A 159 -2.02 27.56 -2.55
C ARG A 159 -1.89 26.30 -3.44
N PRO A 160 -0.97 26.24 -4.41
CA PRO A 160 -0.90 25.15 -5.39
C PRO A 160 -0.82 23.76 -4.74
N GLY A 161 -0.13 23.61 -3.60
CA GLY A 161 -0.09 22.34 -2.86
C GLY A 161 -1.40 21.97 -2.14
N ALA A 162 -2.18 22.95 -1.69
CA ALA A 162 -3.49 22.70 -1.08
C ALA A 162 -4.52 22.24 -2.13
N ALA A 163 -4.49 22.86 -3.31
CA ALA A 163 -5.37 22.49 -4.43
C ALA A 163 -5.16 21.02 -4.85
N VAL A 164 -3.90 20.57 -4.89
CA VAL A 164 -3.60 19.16 -5.19
C VAL A 164 -4.03 18.23 -4.05
N ALA A 165 -3.85 18.62 -2.79
CA ALA A 165 -4.34 17.83 -1.66
C ALA A 165 -5.88 17.68 -1.69
N TRP A 166 -6.62 18.73 -2.03
CA TRP A 166 -8.07 18.67 -2.24
C TRP A 166 -8.44 17.76 -3.42
N ALA A 167 -7.74 17.86 -4.55
CA ALA A 167 -7.97 16.99 -5.70
C ALA A 167 -7.69 15.52 -5.35
N LEU A 168 -6.60 15.23 -4.63
CA LEU A 168 -6.29 13.89 -4.14
C LEU A 168 -7.36 13.39 -3.16
N GLY A 169 -7.82 14.23 -2.24
CA GLY A 169 -8.92 13.90 -1.33
C GLY A 169 -10.21 13.55 -2.08
N VAL A 170 -10.56 14.35 -3.11
CA VAL A 170 -11.70 14.09 -3.99
C VAL A 170 -11.51 12.82 -4.81
N LEU A 171 -10.29 12.52 -5.29
CA LEU A 171 -9.97 11.28 -6.00
C LEU A 171 -10.22 10.06 -5.10
N VAL A 172 -9.70 10.08 -3.87
CA VAL A 172 -9.87 8.97 -2.92
C VAL A 172 -11.34 8.83 -2.50
N ALA A 173 -12.01 9.95 -2.19
CA ALA A 173 -13.42 9.93 -1.82
C ALA A 173 -14.30 9.38 -2.95
N SER A 174 -14.08 9.84 -4.20
CA SER A 174 -14.82 9.36 -5.36
C SER A 174 -14.54 7.89 -5.71
N ALA A 175 -13.32 7.39 -5.45
CA ALA A 175 -13.01 5.96 -5.56
C ALA A 175 -13.82 5.14 -4.54
N ILE A 176 -13.78 5.54 -3.25
CA ILE A 176 -14.54 4.86 -2.19
C ILE A 176 -16.05 4.85 -2.50
N THR A 177 -16.60 5.98 -2.95
CA THR A 177 -18.03 6.03 -3.30
C THR A 177 -18.35 5.18 -4.52
N LEU A 178 -17.48 5.14 -5.53
CA LEU A 178 -17.65 4.29 -6.71
C LEU A 178 -17.66 2.82 -6.31
N ASP A 179 -16.66 2.39 -5.54
CA ASP A 179 -16.51 1.00 -5.11
C ASP A 179 -17.65 0.59 -4.16
N CYS A 180 -18.09 1.48 -3.27
CA CYS A 180 -19.21 1.24 -2.37
C CYS A 180 -20.53 1.08 -3.13
N VAL A 181 -20.76 1.92 -4.14
CA VAL A 181 -21.91 1.79 -5.05
C VAL A 181 -21.81 0.46 -5.79
N LEU A 182 -20.65 0.11 -6.33
CA LEU A 182 -20.46 -1.15 -7.07
C LEU A 182 -20.69 -2.40 -6.21
N ALA A 183 -20.26 -2.38 -4.94
CA ALA A 183 -20.33 -3.52 -4.04
C ALA A 183 -21.70 -3.65 -3.33
N PHE A 184 -22.31 -2.54 -2.92
CA PHE A 184 -23.52 -2.53 -2.07
C PHE A 184 -24.77 -1.97 -2.75
N GLY A 185 -24.65 -1.47 -3.98
CA GLY A 185 -25.72 -0.77 -4.69
C GLY A 185 -26.99 -1.60 -4.88
N ASP A 186 -26.85 -2.91 -5.06
CA ASP A 186 -27.99 -3.82 -5.27
C ASP A 186 -28.62 -4.30 -3.95
N SER A 187 -27.80 -4.61 -2.94
CA SER A 187 -28.27 -5.30 -1.72
C SER A 187 -28.65 -4.38 -0.56
N ALA A 188 -28.08 -3.18 -0.45
CA ALA A 188 -28.25 -2.32 0.74
C ALA A 188 -29.07 -1.05 0.48
N LEU A 189 -29.06 -0.53 -0.74
CA LEU A 189 -29.60 0.80 -1.04
C LEU A 189 -31.06 0.80 -1.49
N ASN A 190 -31.65 -0.33 -1.94
CA ASN A 190 -33.04 -0.39 -2.46
C ASN A 190 -33.41 0.82 -3.35
N LEU A 191 -32.43 1.37 -4.07
CA LEU A 191 -32.63 2.54 -4.92
C LEU A 191 -33.27 2.07 -6.23
N PRO A 192 -34.14 2.89 -6.85
CA PRO A 192 -34.55 2.65 -8.22
C PRO A 192 -33.31 2.51 -9.12
N THR A 193 -33.36 1.59 -10.09
CA THR A 193 -32.25 1.27 -11.02
C THR A 193 -31.66 2.51 -11.70
N TRP A 194 -32.50 3.52 -11.96
CA TRP A 194 -32.08 4.81 -12.51
C TRP A 194 -31.23 5.65 -11.54
N GLY A 195 -31.51 5.59 -10.24
CA GLY A 195 -30.76 6.29 -9.21
C GLY A 195 -29.38 5.68 -8.98
N TYR A 196 -29.30 4.34 -8.97
CA TYR A 196 -28.03 3.61 -8.92
C TYR A 196 -27.13 3.97 -10.11
N THR A 197 -27.67 3.89 -11.34
CA THR A 197 -26.92 4.20 -12.56
C THR A 197 -26.47 5.66 -12.62
N LEU A 198 -27.29 6.60 -12.15
CA LEU A 198 -26.92 8.02 -12.07
C LEU A 198 -25.81 8.28 -11.04
N LEU A 199 -25.86 7.64 -9.87
CA LEU A 199 -24.84 7.78 -8.84
C LEU A 199 -23.50 7.18 -9.28
N LEU A 200 -23.53 6.01 -9.93
CA LEU A 200 -22.35 5.37 -10.52
C LEU A 200 -21.71 6.26 -11.60
N LEU A 201 -22.53 6.82 -12.49
CA LEU A 201 -22.08 7.73 -13.53
C LEU A 201 -21.45 8.99 -12.93
N LEU A 202 -22.10 9.59 -11.92
CA LEU A 202 -21.61 10.79 -11.25
C LEU A 202 -20.26 10.53 -10.56
N SER A 203 -20.14 9.42 -9.81
CA SER A 203 -18.89 9.05 -9.12
C SER A 203 -17.75 8.82 -10.13
N SER A 204 -18.02 8.11 -11.22
CA SER A 204 -17.05 7.88 -12.30
C SER A 204 -16.62 9.18 -12.97
N ILE A 205 -17.55 10.10 -13.26
CA ILE A 205 -17.24 11.43 -13.81
C ILE A 205 -16.37 12.22 -12.83
N THR A 206 -16.68 12.23 -11.53
CA THR A 206 -15.87 12.94 -10.53
C THR A 206 -14.46 12.35 -10.39
N PHE A 207 -14.33 11.01 -10.47
CA PHE A 207 -13.04 10.32 -10.43
C PHE A 207 -12.19 10.66 -11.66
N LEU A 208 -12.77 10.61 -12.86
CA LEU A 208 -12.09 10.98 -14.11
C LEU A 208 -11.71 12.46 -14.13
N LEU A 209 -12.59 13.35 -13.65
CA LEU A 209 -12.31 14.78 -13.54
C LEU A 209 -11.15 15.03 -12.56
N SER A 210 -11.14 14.35 -11.41
CA SER A 210 -10.05 14.45 -10.44
C SER A 210 -8.72 13.96 -11.00
N LEU A 211 -8.74 12.83 -11.72
CA LEU A 211 -7.57 12.27 -12.39
C LEU A 211 -7.05 13.20 -13.50
N LEU A 212 -7.97 13.81 -14.27
CA LEU A 212 -7.65 14.80 -15.29
C LEU A 212 -7.03 16.06 -14.66
N VAL A 213 -7.56 16.54 -13.53
CA VAL A 213 -6.99 17.65 -12.77
C VAL A 213 -5.57 17.30 -12.30
N LEU A 214 -5.37 16.12 -11.70
CA LEU A 214 -4.04 15.67 -11.28
C LEU A 214 -3.06 15.53 -12.44
N GLY A 215 -3.50 15.01 -13.59
CA GLY A 215 -2.70 14.91 -14.80
C GLY A 215 -2.43 16.26 -15.49
N ALA A 216 -3.26 17.27 -15.23
CA ALA A 216 -3.09 18.62 -15.74
C ALA A 216 -2.14 19.48 -14.90
N TYR A 217 -1.94 19.14 -13.61
CA TYR A 217 -0.91 19.74 -12.78
C TYR A 217 0.48 19.24 -13.22
N GLN A 218 1.42 20.17 -13.40
CA GLN A 218 2.76 19.86 -13.88
C GLN A 218 3.54 19.14 -12.78
N GLN A 219 3.66 17.83 -12.92
CA GLN A 219 4.36 16.95 -12.01
C GLN A 219 5.86 17.26 -12.05
N GLU A 220 6.49 17.47 -10.89
CA GLU A 220 7.93 17.66 -10.82
C GLU A 220 8.59 16.34 -11.25
N LYS A 221 9.30 16.39 -12.38
CA LYS A 221 10.00 15.24 -12.94
C LYS A 221 11.24 14.99 -12.11
N GLN A 222 11.08 14.34 -10.95
CA GLN A 222 12.22 13.85 -10.19
C GLN A 222 12.99 12.89 -11.11
N GLN A 223 14.22 13.26 -11.44
CA GLN A 223 15.10 12.51 -12.32
C GLN A 223 15.53 11.23 -11.59
N ASP A 224 14.75 10.16 -11.73
CA ASP A 224 15.22 8.81 -11.43
C ASP A 224 14.91 7.88 -12.61
N THR A 225 15.92 7.07 -12.92
CA THR A 225 16.23 6.29 -14.14
C THR A 225 15.17 5.26 -14.60
N PHE A 226 13.97 5.24 -14.02
CA PHE A 226 12.92 4.30 -14.37
C PHE A 226 11.57 5.02 -14.50
N GLN A 227 11.23 5.46 -15.72
CA GLN A 227 9.94 6.10 -16.01
C GLN A 227 8.89 5.04 -16.31
N VAL A 228 7.93 4.88 -15.40
CA VAL A 228 6.67 4.18 -15.71
C VAL A 228 5.86 5.12 -16.61
N PRO A 229 5.49 4.73 -17.83
CA PRO A 229 4.97 5.64 -18.86
C PRO A 229 3.55 6.21 -18.60
N LEU A 230 2.92 5.89 -17.46
CA LEU A 230 1.49 6.14 -17.20
C LEU A 230 1.20 6.82 -15.83
N VAL A 231 2.12 7.62 -15.30
CA VAL A 231 1.88 8.43 -14.09
C VAL A 231 0.98 9.61 -14.48
N PRO A 232 -0.22 9.88 -13.89
CA PRO A 232 -0.77 9.50 -12.58
C PRO A 232 -1.82 8.36 -12.57
N LEU A 233 -2.06 7.70 -13.70
CA LEU A 233 -3.10 6.66 -13.82
C LEU A 233 -2.73 5.39 -13.04
N THR A 234 -1.45 5.01 -13.02
CA THR A 234 -1.00 3.78 -12.33
C THR A 234 -1.28 3.79 -10.81
N PRO A 235 -0.92 4.84 -10.04
CA PRO A 235 -1.27 4.91 -8.62
C PRO A 235 -2.78 5.01 -8.37
N ALA A 236 -3.52 5.75 -9.21
CA ALA A 236 -4.97 5.89 -9.07
C ALA A 236 -5.70 4.55 -9.28
N LEU A 237 -5.28 3.78 -10.28
CA LEU A 237 -5.82 2.45 -10.55
C LEU A 237 -5.48 1.46 -9.42
N SER A 238 -4.29 1.58 -8.83
CA SER A 238 -3.93 0.79 -7.63
C SER A 238 -4.83 1.11 -6.44
N ILE A 239 -5.17 2.38 -6.21
CA ILE A 239 -6.09 2.78 -5.13
C ILE A 239 -7.47 2.18 -5.36
N LEU A 240 -8.02 2.30 -6.57
CA LEU A 240 -9.33 1.75 -6.94
C LEU A 240 -9.37 0.23 -6.74
N LEU A 241 -8.40 -0.50 -7.30
CA LEU A 241 -8.34 -1.96 -7.13
C LEU A 241 -8.20 -2.37 -5.67
N ASN A 242 -7.34 -1.69 -4.89
CA ASN A 242 -7.16 -2.03 -3.48
C ASN A 242 -8.44 -1.81 -2.67
N ILE A 243 -9.15 -0.70 -2.90
CA ILE A 243 -10.43 -0.41 -2.22
C ILE A 243 -11.49 -1.43 -2.63
N PHE A 244 -11.62 -1.72 -3.93
CA PHE A 244 -12.54 -2.74 -4.42
C PHE A 244 -12.28 -4.11 -3.75
N LEU A 245 -11.01 -4.54 -3.68
CA LEU A 245 -10.64 -5.77 -2.98
C LEU A 245 -10.99 -5.69 -1.49
N MET A 246 -10.75 -4.55 -0.82
CA MET A 246 -11.11 -4.37 0.59
C MET A 246 -12.61 -4.48 0.87
N LEU A 247 -13.47 -4.07 -0.06
CA LEU A 247 -14.94 -4.15 0.11
C LEU A 247 -15.48 -5.57 -0.04
N HIS A 248 -14.80 -6.41 -0.81
CA HIS A 248 -15.16 -7.83 -0.97
C HIS A 248 -14.74 -8.68 0.25
N LEU A 249 -13.93 -8.14 1.17
CA LEU A 249 -13.58 -8.84 2.41
C LEU A 249 -14.74 -8.80 3.42
N SER A 250 -14.88 -9.87 4.20
CA SER A 250 -15.88 -9.97 5.26
C SER A 250 -15.79 -8.82 6.27
N TYR A 251 -16.95 -8.32 6.71
CA TYR A 251 -17.06 -7.28 7.74
C TYR A 251 -16.33 -7.66 9.04
N LEU A 252 -16.31 -8.95 9.37
CA LEU A 252 -15.63 -9.47 10.57
C LEU A 252 -14.11 -9.24 10.51
N THR A 253 -13.52 -9.36 9.30
CA THR A 253 -12.10 -9.09 9.07
C THR A 253 -11.78 -7.62 9.27
N TRP A 254 -12.63 -6.73 8.78
CA TRP A 254 -12.51 -5.29 8.98
C TRP A 254 -12.55 -4.89 10.46
N LEU A 255 -13.50 -5.44 11.21
CA LEU A 255 -13.65 -5.15 12.63
C LEU A 255 -12.40 -5.62 13.41
N ARG A 256 -11.94 -6.85 13.16
CA ARG A 256 -10.72 -7.36 13.82
C ARG A 256 -9.49 -6.51 13.47
N PHE A 257 -9.30 -6.15 12.20
CA PHE A 257 -8.20 -5.30 11.77
C PHE A 257 -8.26 -3.92 12.43
N SER A 258 -9.44 -3.29 12.48
CA SER A 258 -9.63 -1.98 13.11
C SER A 258 -9.29 -2.00 14.61
N ILE A 259 -9.69 -3.05 15.34
CA ILE A 259 -9.33 -3.22 16.75
C ILE A 259 -7.82 -3.35 16.92
N TRP A 260 -7.17 -4.22 16.13
CA TRP A 260 -5.72 -4.40 16.20
C TRP A 260 -4.95 -3.13 15.82
N LEU A 261 -5.41 -2.41 14.80
CA LEU A 261 -4.84 -1.13 14.39
C LEU A 261 -4.99 -0.08 15.50
N LEU A 262 -6.16 0.00 16.15
CA LEU A 262 -6.39 0.91 17.27
C LEU A 262 -5.48 0.58 18.46
N ILE A 263 -5.36 -0.70 18.83
CA ILE A 263 -4.45 -1.15 19.90
C ILE A 263 -3.01 -0.77 19.56
N GLY A 264 -2.57 -1.07 18.33
CA GLY A 264 -1.24 -0.70 17.85
C GLY A 264 -1.00 0.81 17.92
N LEU A 265 -1.99 1.61 17.50
CA LEU A 265 -1.95 3.08 17.54
C LEU A 265 -1.83 3.59 18.97
N VAL A 266 -2.62 3.06 19.91
CA VAL A 266 -2.60 3.47 21.32
C VAL A 266 -1.26 3.12 21.97
N VAL A 267 -0.73 1.92 21.74
CA VAL A 267 0.59 1.52 22.25
C VAL A 267 1.69 2.39 21.64
N TYR A 268 1.63 2.62 20.34
CA TYR A 268 2.60 3.42 19.60
C TYR A 268 2.61 4.88 20.05
N PHE A 269 1.48 5.57 20.06
CA PHE A 269 1.40 6.97 20.51
C PHE A 269 1.63 7.11 22.02
N GLY A 270 1.11 6.16 22.83
CA GLY A 270 1.28 6.18 24.28
C GLY A 270 2.74 6.04 24.71
N TYR A 271 3.51 5.18 24.02
CA TYR A 271 4.94 5.04 24.25
C TYR A 271 5.76 6.16 23.57
N GLY A 272 5.50 6.42 22.29
CA GLY A 272 6.24 7.36 21.45
C GLY A 272 6.19 8.81 21.91
N ILE A 273 5.02 9.30 22.36
CA ILE A 273 4.90 10.68 22.90
C ILE A 273 5.77 10.89 24.14
N ARG A 274 5.98 9.84 24.95
CA ARG A 274 6.75 9.93 26.20
C ARG A 274 8.25 9.74 26.03
N HIS A 275 8.70 9.13 24.93
CA HIS A 275 10.09 8.72 24.71
C HIS A 275 10.73 9.26 23.43
N SER A 276 10.01 10.08 22.64
CA SER A 276 10.60 10.75 21.48
C SER A 276 11.78 11.60 21.93
N LYS A 277 12.97 11.29 21.40
CA LYS A 277 14.24 11.97 21.74
C LYS A 277 14.57 13.13 20.81
N GLU A 278 13.62 13.55 19.99
CA GLU A 278 13.75 14.71 19.12
C GLU A 278 12.93 15.86 19.70
N SER A 279 13.58 16.62 20.58
CA SER A 279 13.19 17.97 20.98
C SER A 279 14.39 18.90 20.86
#